data_AF-A0A950SKK4-F1
#
_entry.id   AF-A0A950SKK4-F1
#
_cell.length_a   1.000
_cell.length_b   1.000
_cell.length_c   1.000
_cell.angle_alpha   90.00
_cell.angle_beta   90.00
_cell.angle_gamma   90.00
#
_symmetry.space_group_name_H-M   'P 1'
#
loop_
_entity.id
_entity.type
_entity.pdbx_description
1 polymer ?
#
loop_
_entity_poly.entity_id
_entity_poly.type
_entity_poly.pdbx_seq_one_letter_code
_entity_poly.pdbx_strand_id
1 'polypeptide(L)'
;MTRRARIRGYGSAALLVLAGAVGAAVIGGGLGQILALALIGLGFVTATSLIFLEVGLSEDRDRAREEAAARARAGREGAARGAARVTRPRPGRPRLDRSRGRRRRLD
;
A
#
# COMPACT_ATOMS: atom_id res chain seq x y z
N MET A 1 -6.11 9.38 -5.28
CA MET A 1 -5.92 10.60 -6.10
C MET A 1 -6.77 11.74 -5.57
N THR A 2 -6.24 12.97 -5.45
CA THR A 2 -7.02 14.13 -5.02
C THR A 2 -7.94 14.63 -6.13
N ARG A 3 -9.06 15.30 -5.78
CA ARG A 3 -10.00 15.85 -6.76
C ARG A 3 -9.33 16.80 -7.76
N ARG A 4 -8.37 17.60 -7.28
CA ARG A 4 -7.61 18.56 -8.10
C ARG A 4 -6.71 17.87 -9.13
N ALA A 5 -6.01 16.82 -8.73
CA ALA A 5 -5.17 16.04 -9.66
C ALA A 5 -6.02 15.37 -10.74
N ARG A 6 -7.19 14.86 -10.36
CA ARG A 6 -8.15 14.23 -11.28
C ARG A 6 -8.63 15.19 -12.37
N ILE A 7 -9.05 16.39 -11.96
CA ILE A 7 -9.49 17.45 -12.89
C ILE A 7 -8.37 17.83 -13.86
N ARG A 8 -7.13 18.00 -13.36
CA ARG A 8 -5.98 18.34 -14.21
C ARG A 8 -5.66 17.23 -15.22
N GLY A 9 -5.63 15.97 -14.77
CA GLY A 9 -5.31 14.83 -15.63
C GLY A 9 -6.34 14.64 -16.74
N TYR A 10 -7.61 14.39 -16.38
CA TYR A 10 -8.66 14.22 -17.38
C TYR A 10 -8.90 15.47 -18.23
N GLY A 11 -8.75 16.66 -17.63
CA GLY A 11 -8.80 17.93 -18.35
C GLY A 11 -7.72 18.04 -19.43
N SER A 12 -6.47 17.67 -19.13
CA SER A 12 -5.39 17.65 -20.13
C SER A 12 -5.63 16.63 -21.24
N ALA A 13 -6.16 15.45 -20.90
CA ALA A 13 -6.51 14.44 -21.90
C ALA A 13 -7.61 14.93 -22.85
N ALA A 14 -8.67 15.55 -22.32
CA ALA A 14 -9.72 16.16 -23.12
C ALA A 14 -9.20 17.31 -23.99
N LEU A 15 -8.33 18.16 -23.45
CA LEU A 15 -7.71 19.26 -24.19
C LEU A 15 -6.85 18.75 -25.37
N LEU A 16 -6.11 17.66 -25.19
CA LEU A 16 -5.35 17.04 -26.29
C LEU A 16 -6.27 16.59 -27.43
N VAL A 17 -7.38 15.92 -27.11
CA VAL A 17 -8.35 15.48 -28.11
C VAL A 17 -8.96 16.67 -28.85
N LEU A 18 -9.38 17.70 -28.11
CA LEU A 18 -9.95 18.91 -28.69
C LEU A 18 -8.94 19.66 -29.57
N ALA A 19 -7.70 19.79 -29.11
CA ALA A 19 -6.62 20.42 -29.89
C ALA A 19 -6.34 19.64 -31.18
N GLY A 20 -6.35 18.30 -31.14
CA GLY A 20 -6.22 17.47 -32.34
C GLY A 20 -7.38 17.66 -33.31
N ALA A 21 -8.62 17.67 -32.83
CA ALA A 21 -9.80 17.89 -33.65
C ALA A 21 -9.81 19.28 -34.32
N VAL A 22 -9.49 20.33 -33.55
CA VAL A 22 -9.34 21.70 -34.07
C VAL A 22 -8.18 21.78 -35.05
N GLY A 23 -7.06 21.11 -34.75
CA GLY A 23 -5.89 21.02 -35.63
C GLY A 23 -6.23 20.41 -36.99
N ALA A 24 -6.97 19.30 -37.03
CA ALA A 24 -7.45 18.70 -38.28
C ALA A 24 -8.38 19.64 -39.07
N ALA A 25 -9.23 20.41 -38.37
CA ALA A 25 -10.19 21.30 -39.01
C ALA A 25 -9.53 22.57 -39.58
N VAL A 26 -8.50 23.09 -38.91
CA VAL A 26 -7.84 24.37 -39.28
C VAL A 26 -6.63 24.14 -40.18
N ILE A 27 -5.84 23.12 -39.90
CA ILE A 27 -4.62 22.79 -40.64
C ILE A 27 -5.00 21.75 -41.70
N GLY A 28 -5.28 22.22 -42.92
CA GLY A 28 -5.58 21.32 -44.03
C GLY A 28 -4.39 20.44 -44.44
N GLY A 29 -4.68 19.33 -45.14
CA GLY A 29 -3.67 18.44 -45.71
C GLY A 29 -3.06 17.44 -44.74
N GLY A 30 -2.00 16.74 -45.19
CA GLY A 30 -1.41 15.61 -44.45
C GLY A 30 -0.85 15.97 -43.08
N LEU A 31 -0.31 17.18 -42.91
CA LEU A 31 0.23 17.62 -41.61
C LEU A 31 -0.86 17.71 -40.54
N GLY A 32 -2.04 18.26 -40.87
CA GLY A 32 -3.16 18.36 -39.94
C GLY A 32 -3.71 17.00 -39.55
N GLN A 33 -3.77 16.05 -40.51
CA GLN A 33 -4.17 14.67 -40.23
C GLN A 33 -3.19 13.97 -39.28
N ILE A 34 -1.88 14.14 -39.49
CA ILE A 34 -0.85 13.57 -38.61
C ILE A 34 -0.94 14.16 -37.21
N LEU A 35 -1.06 15.49 -37.09
CA LEU A 35 -1.21 16.17 -35.81
C LEU A 35 -2.48 15.75 -35.09
N ALA A 36 -3.60 15.64 -35.80
CA ALA A 36 -4.86 15.18 -35.23
C ALA A 36 -4.75 13.76 -34.70
N LEU A 37 -4.19 12.84 -35.50
CA LEU A 37 -3.98 11.46 -35.07
C LEU A 37 -3.11 11.38 -33.82
N ALA A 38 -1.98 12.10 -33.81
CA ALA A 38 -1.06 12.12 -32.69
C ALA A 38 -1.70 12.69 -31.41
N LEU A 39 -2.37 13.84 -31.52
CA LEU A 39 -2.98 14.52 -30.37
C LEU A 39 -4.18 13.76 -29.81
N ILE A 40 -5.07 13.28 -30.67
CA ILE A 40 -6.23 12.49 -30.27
C ILE A 40 -5.79 11.16 -29.66
N GLY A 41 -4.85 10.46 -30.31
CA GLY A 41 -4.29 9.21 -29.81
C GLY A 41 -3.64 9.39 -28.44
N LEU A 42 -2.80 10.42 -28.27
CA LEU A 42 -2.17 10.73 -26.99
C LEU A 42 -3.21 11.09 -25.91
N GLY A 43 -4.25 11.82 -26.27
CA GLY A 43 -5.37 12.12 -25.39
C GLY A 43 -6.05 10.85 -24.86
N PHE A 44 -6.36 9.90 -25.75
CA PHE A 44 -6.96 8.61 -25.36
C PHE A 44 -6.02 7.73 -24.54
N VAL A 45 -4.74 7.64 -24.90
CA VAL A 45 -3.74 6.90 -24.12
C VAL A 45 -3.62 7.50 -22.72
N THR A 46 -3.60 8.82 -22.61
CA THR A 46 -3.54 9.51 -21.31
C THR A 46 -4.80 9.26 -20.49
N ALA A 47 -5.99 9.36 -21.11
CA ALA A 47 -7.26 9.12 -20.43
C ALA A 47 -7.37 7.69 -19.90
N THR A 48 -7.06 6.69 -20.72
CA THR A 48 -7.11 5.28 -20.32
C THR A 48 -6.05 4.96 -19.26
N SER A 49 -4.82 5.47 -19.41
CA SER A 49 -3.76 5.31 -18.41
C SER A 49 -4.16 5.89 -17.05
N LEU A 50 -4.86 7.03 -17.03
CA LEU A 50 -5.38 7.62 -15.80
C LEU A 50 -6.46 6.77 -15.13
N ILE A 51 -7.34 6.14 -15.91
CA ILE A 51 -8.34 5.20 -15.38
C ILE A 51 -7.63 4.03 -14.70
N PHE A 52 -6.65 3.41 -15.37
CA PHE A 52 -5.87 2.33 -14.79
C PHE A 52 -5.09 2.76 -13.55
N LEU A 53 -4.53 3.97 -13.55
CA LEU A 53 -3.86 4.52 -12.38
C LEU A 53 -4.83 4.69 -11.19
N GLU A 54 -6.05 5.19 -11.43
CA GLU A 54 -7.04 5.35 -10.37
C GLU A 54 -7.46 4.01 -9.77
N VAL A 55 -7.66 2.99 -10.63
CA VAL A 55 -8.00 1.63 -10.21
C VAL A 55 -6.85 1.01 -9.44
N GLY A 56 -5.62 1.02 -9.98
CA GLY A 56 -4.44 0.45 -9.32
C GLY A 56 -4.14 1.10 -7.97
N LEU A 57 -4.25 2.43 -7.88
CA LEU A 57 -4.10 3.14 -6.60
C LEU A 57 -5.23 2.83 -5.61
N SER A 58 -6.41 2.42 -6.08
CA SER A 58 -7.50 2.01 -5.19
C SER A 58 -7.22 0.62 -4.62
N GLU A 59 -6.87 -0.32 -5.50
CA GLU A 59 -6.52 -1.69 -5.11
C GLU A 59 -5.33 -1.72 -4.13
N ASP A 60 -4.28 -0.96 -4.40
CA ASP A 60 -3.12 -0.87 -3.50
C ASP A 60 -3.47 -0.25 -2.14
N ARG A 61 -4.42 0.70 -2.11
CA ARG A 61 -4.91 1.28 -0.85
C ARG A 61 -5.68 0.26 -0.03
N ASP A 62 -6.46 -0.59 -0.67
CA ASP A 62 -7.23 -1.63 0.02
C ASP A 62 -6.31 -2.74 0.54
N ARG A 63 -5.30 -3.16 -0.22
CA ARG A 63 -4.23 -4.05 0.28
C ARG A 63 -3.51 -3.48 1.49
N ALA A 64 -3.11 -2.21 1.43
CA ALA A 64 -2.42 -1.57 2.55
C ALA A 64 -3.29 -1.52 3.82
N ARG A 65 -4.61 -1.38 3.69
CA ARG A 65 -5.57 -1.43 4.80
C ARG A 65 -5.69 -2.84 5.39
N GLU A 66 -5.77 -3.86 4.54
CA GLU A 66 -5.82 -5.25 4.97
C GLU A 66 -4.55 -5.65 5.72
N GLU A 67 -3.38 -5.28 5.19
CA GLU A 67 -2.09 -5.52 5.88
C GLU A 67 -2.01 -4.79 7.22
N ALA A 68 -2.43 -3.52 7.28
CA ALA A 68 -2.45 -2.76 8.52
C ALA A 68 -3.39 -3.40 9.56
N ALA A 69 -4.57 -3.87 9.13
CA ALA A 69 -5.52 -4.57 9.98
C ALA A 69 -4.95 -5.91 10.48
N ALA A 70 -4.28 -6.68 9.62
CA ALA A 70 -3.63 -7.93 9.98
C ALA A 70 -2.51 -7.71 11.00
N ARG A 71 -1.64 -6.71 10.79
CA ARG A 71 -0.57 -6.33 11.74
C ARG A 71 -1.15 -5.88 13.09
N ALA A 72 -2.23 -5.11 13.09
CA ALA A 72 -2.90 -4.68 14.32
C ALA A 72 -3.48 -5.87 15.10
N ARG A 73 -4.06 -6.87 14.42
CA ARG A 73 -4.54 -8.11 15.05
C ARG A 73 -3.39 -8.93 15.63
N ALA A 74 -2.32 -9.14 14.87
CA ALA A 74 -1.13 -9.86 15.33
C ALA A 74 -0.48 -9.18 16.56
N GLY A 75 -0.42 -7.85 16.59
CA GLY A 75 0.06 -7.09 17.74
C GLY A 75 -0.80 -7.28 18.99
N ARG A 76 -2.13 -7.30 18.83
CA ARG A 76 -3.07 -7.59 19.94
C ARG A 76 -2.93 -9.01 20.46
N GLU A 77 -2.81 -10.01 19.59
CA GLU A 77 -2.59 -11.40 19.99
C GLU A 77 -1.25 -11.59 20.69
N GLY A 78 -0.18 -10.97 20.19
CA GLY A 78 1.13 -10.95 20.82
C GLY A 78 1.10 -10.31 22.21
N ALA A 79 0.41 -9.17 22.35
CA ALA A 79 0.21 -8.50 23.64
C ALA A 79 -0.62 -9.35 24.61
N ALA A 80 -1.70 -10.00 24.14
CA ALA A 80 -2.53 -10.90 24.95
C ALA A 80 -1.74 -12.12 25.44
N ARG A 81 -0.92 -12.74 24.58
CA ARG A 81 -0.01 -13.84 24.97
C ARG A 81 1.07 -13.37 25.95
N GLY A 82 1.61 -12.16 25.76
CA GLY A 82 2.56 -11.53 26.67
C GLY A 82 1.96 -11.28 28.06
N ALA A 83 0.75 -10.70 28.12
CA ALA A 83 0.03 -10.45 29.35
C ALA A 83 -0.33 -11.76 30.09
N ALA A 84 -0.79 -12.80 29.38
CA ALA A 84 -1.06 -14.11 29.95
C ALA A 84 0.20 -14.80 30.50
N ARG A 85 1.40 -14.45 30.00
CA ARG A 85 2.68 -14.94 30.53
C ARG A 85 3.11 -14.21 31.80
N VAL A 86 2.71 -12.95 31.97
CA VAL A 86 3.03 -12.12 33.15
C VAL A 86 2.11 -12.44 34.33
N THR A 87 0.85 -12.80 34.09
CA THR A 87 -0.13 -13.09 35.15
C THR A 87 -0.11 -14.53 35.67
N ARG A 88 0.65 -15.45 35.08
CA ARG A 88 0.85 -16.78 35.67
C ARG A 88 1.87 -16.70 36.81
N PRO A 89 1.49 -16.98 38.07
CA PRO A 89 2.45 -17.11 39.16
C PRO A 89 3.42 -18.23 38.76
N ARG A 90 4.73 -17.92 38.70
CA ARG A 90 5.75 -18.96 38.58
C ARG A 90 5.58 -19.90 39.78
N PRO A 91 5.27 -21.20 39.61
CA PRO A 91 5.28 -22.12 40.73
C PRO A 91 6.70 -22.11 41.29
N GLY A 92 6.81 -21.73 42.56
CA GLY A 92 8.07 -21.56 43.26
C GLY A 92 8.92 -22.80 43.08
N ARG A 93 10.09 -22.64 42.45
CA ARG A 93 11.08 -23.70 42.40
C ARG A 93 11.40 -24.09 43.85
N PRO A 94 11.24 -25.37 44.26
CA PRO A 94 11.64 -25.78 45.59
C PRO A 94 13.14 -25.51 45.71
N ARG A 95 13.51 -24.69 46.69
CA ARG A 95 14.92 -24.48 47.05
C ARG A 95 15.47 -25.83 47.43
N LEU A 96 16.28 -26.42 46.55
CA LEU A 96 17.11 -27.56 46.89
C LEU A 96 18.05 -27.09 47.99
N ASP A 97 17.69 -27.47 49.21
CA ASP A 97 18.49 -27.26 50.40
C ASP A 97 19.83 -27.95 50.16
N ARG A 98 20.89 -27.14 50.06
CA ARG A 98 22.25 -27.62 49.93
C ARG A 98 22.58 -28.33 51.24
N SER A 99 22.36 -29.64 51.25
CA SER A 99 22.82 -30.52 52.31
C SER A 99 24.33 -30.36 52.44
N ARG A 100 24.69 -29.66 53.51
CA ARG A 100 26.06 -29.40 53.93
C ARG A 100 26.77 -30.73 54.11
N GLY A 101 27.92 -30.85 53.45
CA GLY A 101 28.82 -31.99 53.57
C GLY A 101 29.14 -32.27 55.04
N ARG A 102 28.64 -33.40 55.52
CA ARG A 102 29.03 -33.97 56.81
C ARG A 102 30.29 -34.79 56.57
N ARG A 103 31.45 -34.18 56.85
CA ARG A 103 32.74 -34.89 56.97
C ARG A 103 32.59 -35.97 58.03
N ARG A 104 32.58 -37.25 57.64
CA ARG A 104 32.89 -38.35 58.56
C ARG A 104 34.41 -38.37 58.74
N ARG A 105 34.85 -38.12 59.97
CA ARG A 105 36.18 -38.53 60.43
C ARG A 105 36.13 -40.05 60.56
N LEU A 106 37.14 -40.73 60.01
CA LEU A 106 37.44 -42.12 60.28
C LEU A 106 38.52 -42.09 61.36
N ASP A 107 38.23 -42.72 62.49
CA ASP A 107 39.21 -43.16 63.48
C ASP A 107 39.67 -44.58 63.11
#